data_AF-A0A097EIQ2-F1
#
_entry.id   AF-A0A097EIQ2-F1
#
_cell.length_a   1.000
_cell.length_b   1.000
_cell.length_c   1.000
_cell.angle_alpha   90.00
_cell.angle_beta   90.00
_cell.angle_gamma   90.00
#
_symmetry.space_group_name_H-M   'P 1'
#
loop_
_entity.id
_entity.type
_entity.pdbx_description
1 polymer ?
#
loop_
_entity_poly.entity_id
_entity_poly.type
_entity_poly.pdbx_seq_one_letter_code
_entity_poly.pdbx_strand_id
1 'polypeptide(L)'
;MIHTRVTPLRGAAAAHDTLTRGATFLAALAERPVIADGWPQGPHARTRARFVANCLRELDRFLHGLLDELGASAGHVVREEQRNTANKLRDYGVHPLASGADRARLLALGRSSACLIHCNGVVRRPDVAGGSMMTAGWRADVGDELRRYPLGTRLAPGRTEIIDVCRFYDRLGHRLMLAPPVLPPRRQPAPRKPRIAAAASFQATPCVAHQASS
;
A
#
# COMPACT_ATOMS: atom_id res chain seq x y z
N MET A 1 20.92 -27.67 8.80
CA MET A 1 20.24 -27.06 9.96
C MET A 1 19.46 -25.84 9.48
N ILE A 2 18.14 -25.97 9.36
CA ILE A 2 17.26 -24.86 8.96
C ILE A 2 16.61 -24.35 10.25
N HIS A 3 16.93 -23.11 10.64
CA HIS A 3 16.24 -22.43 11.73
C HIS A 3 14.85 -21.99 11.27
N THR A 4 13.88 -22.91 11.30
CA THR A 4 12.45 -22.55 11.30
C THR A 4 12.11 -22.01 12.69
N ARG A 5 12.39 -20.73 12.93
CA ARG A 5 11.86 -20.05 14.12
C ARG A 5 10.37 -19.81 13.91
N VAL A 6 9.56 -20.56 14.65
CA VAL A 6 8.10 -20.38 14.84
C VAL A 6 7.82 -19.17 15.76
N THR A 7 8.54 -18.06 15.55
CA THR A 7 8.30 -16.75 16.16
C THR A 7 7.44 -15.75 15.34
N PRO A 8 6.83 -16.04 14.17
CA PRO A 8 6.21 -14.98 13.38
C PRO A 8 4.94 -14.35 13.97
N LEU A 9 4.12 -15.13 14.68
CA LEU A 9 2.84 -14.63 15.21
C LEU A 9 2.98 -13.67 16.40
N ARG A 10 4.09 -13.75 17.15
CA ARG A 10 4.37 -12.81 18.25
C ARG A 10 4.72 -11.42 17.71
N GLY A 11 5.47 -11.35 16.61
CA GLY A 11 5.81 -10.09 15.93
C GLY A 11 4.56 -9.41 15.37
N ALA A 12 3.71 -10.16 14.67
CA ALA A 12 2.45 -9.65 14.13
C ALA A 12 1.50 -9.13 15.23
N ALA A 13 1.38 -9.85 16.35
CA ALA A 13 0.58 -9.41 17.48
C ALA A 13 1.07 -8.08 18.09
N ALA A 14 2.39 -7.93 18.27
CA ALA A 14 2.99 -6.70 18.78
C ALA A 14 2.84 -5.52 17.79
N ALA A 15 2.99 -5.77 16.49
CA ALA A 15 2.78 -4.76 15.45
C ALA A 15 1.32 -4.31 15.37
N HIS A 16 0.36 -5.25 15.46
CA HIS A 16 -1.06 -4.96 15.52
C HIS A 16 -1.43 -4.12 16.75
N ASP A 17 -0.90 -4.50 17.91
CA ASP A 17 -1.10 -3.75 19.15
C ASP A 17 -0.51 -2.33 19.07
N THR A 18 0.66 -2.16 18.45
CA THR A 18 1.23 -0.82 18.17
C THR A 18 0.32 0.03 17.30
N LEU A 19 -0.21 -0.54 16.21
CA LEU A 19 -1.18 0.12 15.33
C LEU A 19 -2.45 0.53 16.09
N THR A 20 -2.98 -0.38 16.91
CA THR A 20 -4.20 -0.17 17.72
C THR A 20 -4.02 0.96 18.73
N ARG A 21 -2.90 0.95 19.47
CA ARG A 21 -2.53 2.03 20.41
C ARG A 21 -2.34 3.36 19.70
N GLY A 22 -1.68 3.37 18.54
CA GLY A 22 -1.50 4.57 17.72
C GLY A 22 -2.82 5.16 17.24
N ALA A 23 -3.73 4.32 16.72
CA ALA A 23 -5.06 4.73 16.29
C ALA A 23 -5.89 5.28 17.46
N THR A 24 -5.85 4.59 18.61
CA THR A 24 -6.55 5.01 19.84
C THR A 24 -6.02 6.34 20.35
N PHE A 25 -4.69 6.51 20.42
CA PHE A 25 -4.06 7.76 20.83
C PHE A 25 -4.47 8.92 19.93
N LEU A 26 -4.41 8.74 18.61
CA LEU A 26 -4.78 9.80 17.68
C LEU A 26 -6.28 10.12 17.73
N ALA A 27 -7.15 9.11 17.93
CA ALA A 27 -8.58 9.33 18.12
C ALA A 27 -8.86 10.14 19.39
N ALA A 28 -8.20 9.82 20.51
CA ALA A 28 -8.30 10.60 21.73
C ALA A 28 -7.74 12.03 21.56
N LEU A 29 -6.66 12.19 20.78
CA LEU A 29 -6.13 13.51 20.45
C LEU A 29 -7.10 14.31 19.57
N ALA A 30 -7.88 13.66 18.71
CA ALA A 30 -8.89 14.30 17.86
C ALA A 30 -10.01 14.97 18.64
N GLU A 31 -10.26 14.53 19.87
CA GLU A 31 -11.20 15.12 20.82
C GLU A 31 -10.66 16.38 21.51
N ARG A 32 -9.34 16.63 21.44
CA ARG A 32 -8.73 17.78 22.10
C ARG A 32 -8.88 19.04 21.24
N PRO A 33 -8.94 20.26 21.84
CA PRO A 33 -9.12 21.52 21.12
C PRO A 33 -8.16 21.71 19.95
N VAL A 34 -6.92 21.22 20.09
CA VAL A 34 -5.91 21.26 19.02
C VAL A 34 -6.40 20.69 17.68
N ILE A 35 -7.31 19.69 17.70
CA ILE A 35 -7.95 19.07 16.54
C ILE A 35 -9.44 19.38 16.43
N ALA A 36 -10.14 19.38 17.55
CA ALA A 36 -11.58 19.53 17.62
C ALA A 36 -12.03 20.95 17.23
N ASP A 37 -11.20 21.95 17.52
CA ASP A 37 -11.48 23.31 17.09
C ASP A 37 -11.37 23.42 15.57
N GLY A 38 -12.10 24.40 15.01
CA GLY A 38 -12.07 24.68 13.58
C GLY A 38 -10.64 24.87 13.05
N TRP A 39 -10.47 24.63 11.75
CA TRP A 39 -9.15 24.71 11.15
C TRP A 39 -8.55 26.13 11.30
N PRO A 40 -7.33 26.25 11.86
CA PRO A 40 -6.76 27.56 12.14
C PRO A 40 -6.38 28.29 10.86
N GLN A 41 -6.31 29.62 10.94
CA GLN A 41 -5.91 30.48 9.82
C GLN A 41 -4.41 30.81 9.85
N GLY A 42 -3.90 31.34 8.74
CA GLY A 42 -2.54 31.87 8.65
C GLY A 42 -1.43 30.83 8.93
N PRO A 43 -0.32 31.22 9.61
CA PRO A 43 0.81 30.33 9.87
C PRO A 43 0.45 29.06 10.66
N HIS A 44 -0.53 29.15 11.57
CA HIS A 44 -0.98 27.99 12.37
C HIS A 44 -1.64 26.91 11.51
N ALA A 45 -2.28 27.27 10.38
CA ALA A 45 -2.83 26.34 9.41
C ALA A 45 -1.77 25.39 8.84
N ARG A 46 -0.56 25.91 8.60
CA ARG A 46 0.58 25.13 8.07
C ARG A 46 1.11 24.15 9.10
N THR A 47 1.29 24.61 10.34
CA THR A 47 1.72 23.75 11.45
C THR A 47 0.72 22.63 11.68
N ARG A 48 -0.58 22.96 11.69
CA ARG A 48 -1.68 22.00 11.78
C ARG A 48 -1.65 20.96 10.65
N ALA A 49 -1.49 21.40 9.41
CA ALA A 49 -1.42 20.50 8.25
C ALA A 49 -0.27 19.48 8.38
N ARG A 50 0.94 19.96 8.74
CA ARG A 50 2.11 19.10 8.93
C ARG A 50 1.94 18.12 10.08
N PHE A 51 1.40 18.60 11.21
CA PHE A 51 1.12 17.77 12.36
C PHE A 51 0.19 16.60 11.98
N VAL A 52 -0.97 16.91 11.40
CA VAL A 52 -1.95 15.89 10.98
C VAL A 52 -1.32 14.91 10.00
N ALA A 53 -0.58 15.41 9.01
CA ALA A 53 0.04 14.54 8.02
C ALA A 53 1.10 13.60 8.61
N ASN A 54 1.87 14.05 9.61
CA ASN A 54 2.81 13.20 10.31
C ASN A 54 2.07 12.09 11.07
N CYS A 55 0.97 12.41 11.76
CA CYS A 55 0.14 11.40 12.40
C CYS A 55 -0.40 10.36 11.40
N LEU A 56 -0.87 10.80 10.23
CA LEU A 56 -1.36 9.91 9.17
C LEU A 56 -0.25 8.99 8.64
N ARG A 57 0.96 9.52 8.44
CA ARG A 57 2.13 8.75 8.01
C ARG A 57 2.59 7.75 9.06
N GLU A 58 2.44 8.08 10.34
CA GLU A 58 2.78 7.18 11.43
C GLU A 58 1.83 5.98 11.47
N LEU A 59 0.52 6.21 11.32
CA LEU A 59 -0.46 5.11 11.21
C LEU A 59 -0.17 4.21 10.00
N ASP A 60 0.18 4.80 8.86
CA ASP A 60 0.57 4.04 7.67
C ASP A 60 1.84 3.20 7.93
N ARG A 61 2.82 3.74 8.66
CA ARG A 61 4.04 3.01 9.05
C ARG A 61 3.74 1.86 10.00
N PHE A 62 2.85 2.05 10.98
CA PHE A 62 2.45 0.96 11.88
C PHE A 62 1.73 -0.17 11.13
N LEU A 63 0.84 0.18 10.20
CA LEU A 63 0.18 -0.81 9.34
C LEU A 63 1.20 -1.53 8.44
N HIS A 64 2.18 -0.79 7.93
CA HIS A 64 3.26 -1.36 7.14
C HIS A 64 4.07 -2.41 7.91
N GLY A 65 4.43 -2.10 9.16
CA GLY A 65 5.12 -3.05 10.05
C GLY A 65 4.30 -4.30 10.32
N LEU A 66 2.98 -4.16 10.53
CA LEU A 66 2.08 -5.30 10.66
C LEU A 66 2.09 -6.18 9.40
N LEU A 67 2.01 -5.57 8.21
CA LEU A 67 2.06 -6.31 6.95
C LEU A 67 3.41 -7.01 6.74
N ASP A 68 4.51 -6.44 7.21
CA ASP A 68 5.83 -7.09 7.15
C ASP A 68 5.93 -8.32 8.02
N GLU A 69 5.44 -8.24 9.26
CA GLU A 69 5.39 -9.38 10.17
C GLU A 69 4.49 -10.50 9.62
N LEU A 70 3.32 -10.15 9.09
CA LEU A 70 2.40 -11.11 8.46
C LEU A 70 3.01 -11.72 7.19
N GLY A 71 3.66 -10.91 6.35
CA GLY A 71 4.34 -11.36 5.15
C GLY A 71 5.48 -12.33 5.47
N ALA A 72 6.33 -11.99 6.44
CA ALA A 72 7.40 -12.86 6.92
C ALA A 72 6.86 -14.18 7.49
N SER A 73 5.75 -14.12 8.23
CA SER A 73 5.04 -15.30 8.77
C SER A 73 4.58 -16.27 7.69
N ALA A 74 4.13 -15.73 6.56
CA ALA A 74 3.69 -16.51 5.42
C ALA A 74 4.83 -16.91 4.47
N GLY A 75 6.08 -16.54 4.76
CA GLY A 75 7.25 -16.88 3.94
C GLY A 75 7.43 -15.99 2.71
N HIS A 76 6.83 -14.80 2.69
CA HIS A 76 7.10 -13.80 1.66
C HIS A 76 8.46 -13.14 1.86
N VAL A 77 9.17 -12.89 0.77
CA VAL A 77 10.41 -12.10 0.81
C VAL A 77 10.02 -10.63 0.78
N VAL A 78 10.16 -9.94 1.92
CA VAL A 78 9.97 -8.50 2.01
C VAL A 78 10.99 -7.81 1.11
N ARG A 79 10.52 -7.07 0.09
CA ARG A 79 11.40 -6.32 -0.83
C ARG A 79 11.39 -4.84 -0.44
N GLU A 80 12.57 -4.21 -0.41
CA GLU A 80 12.73 -2.78 -0.08
C GLU A 80 11.92 -1.85 -1.00
N GLU A 81 11.60 -2.30 -2.21
CA GLU A 81 10.80 -1.58 -3.21
C GLU A 81 9.33 -1.42 -2.81
N GLN A 82 8.84 -2.21 -1.85
CA GLN A 82 7.44 -2.21 -1.43
C GLN A 82 7.12 -1.15 -0.37
N ARG A 83 7.70 0.06 -0.46
CA ARG A 83 7.51 1.14 0.52
C ARG A 83 6.04 1.61 0.67
N ASN A 84 5.16 1.22 -0.25
CA ASN A 84 3.75 1.61 -0.23
C ASN A 84 2.87 0.52 0.39
N THR A 85 2.31 0.81 1.56
CA THR A 85 1.37 -0.03 2.32
C THR A 85 0.19 -0.51 1.48
N ALA A 86 -0.33 0.31 0.55
CA ALA A 86 -1.41 -0.07 -0.35
C ALA A 86 -0.99 -1.16 -1.37
N ASN A 87 0.28 -1.18 -1.77
CA ASN A 87 0.81 -2.22 -2.66
C ASN A 87 1.15 -3.49 -1.87
N LYS A 88 1.67 -3.36 -0.64
CA LYS A 88 1.82 -4.52 0.26
C LYS A 88 0.49 -5.18 0.59
N LEU A 89 -0.57 -4.39 0.79
CA LEU A 89 -1.92 -4.93 0.98
C LEU A 89 -2.42 -5.69 -0.26
N ARG A 90 -2.04 -5.29 -1.47
CA ARG A 90 -2.36 -6.04 -2.69
C ARG A 90 -1.58 -7.36 -2.75
N ASP A 91 -0.29 -7.32 -2.41
CA ASP A 91 0.62 -8.45 -2.58
C ASP A 91 0.48 -9.50 -1.44
N TYR A 92 0.17 -9.05 -0.23
CA TYR A 92 0.10 -9.87 1.00
C TYR A 92 -1.30 -9.95 1.61
N GLY A 93 -2.22 -9.09 1.18
CA GLY A 93 -3.57 -9.08 1.73
C GLY A 93 -4.34 -10.33 1.36
N VAL A 94 -5.25 -10.71 2.25
CA VAL A 94 -6.17 -11.82 2.01
C VAL A 94 -7.15 -11.40 0.92
N HIS A 95 -7.48 -12.32 0.01
CA HIS A 95 -8.27 -12.07 -1.20
C HIS A 95 -9.55 -11.20 -1.02
N PRO A 96 -10.26 -11.20 0.14
CA PRO A 96 -11.37 -10.29 0.41
C PRO A 96 -10.96 -8.85 0.80
N LEU A 97 -9.80 -8.67 1.46
CA LEU A 97 -9.25 -7.36 1.84
C LEU A 97 -8.58 -6.66 0.65
N ALA A 98 -8.13 -7.45 -0.32
CA ALA A 98 -7.66 -6.99 -1.61
C ALA A 98 -8.79 -6.50 -2.54
N SER A 99 -10.06 -6.47 -2.10
CA SER A 99 -11.27 -6.04 -2.84
C SER A 99 -11.28 -4.60 -3.38
N GLY A 100 -10.14 -3.92 -3.35
CA GLY A 100 -9.92 -2.64 -4.01
C GLY A 100 -10.30 -1.43 -3.16
N ALA A 101 -11.35 -1.50 -2.35
CA ALA A 101 -11.84 -0.36 -1.55
C ALA A 101 -10.83 0.10 -0.48
N ASP A 102 -10.34 -0.83 0.36
CA ASP A 102 -9.34 -0.52 1.39
C ASP A 102 -8.04 0.00 0.76
N ARG A 103 -7.62 -0.61 -0.36
CA ARG A 103 -6.46 -0.19 -1.13
C ARG A 103 -6.63 1.22 -1.71
N ALA A 104 -7.79 1.51 -2.31
CA ALA A 104 -8.10 2.82 -2.86
C ALA A 104 -8.09 3.89 -1.76
N ARG A 105 -8.62 3.56 -0.59
CA ARG A 105 -8.59 4.44 0.59
C ARG A 105 -7.18 4.69 1.10
N LEU A 106 -6.31 3.67 1.17
CA LEU A 106 -4.90 3.85 1.52
C LEU A 106 -4.17 4.75 0.51
N LEU A 107 -4.43 4.59 -0.79
CA LEU A 107 -3.87 5.48 -1.82
C LEU A 107 -4.37 6.93 -1.64
N ALA A 108 -5.65 7.11 -1.30
CA ALA A 108 -6.23 8.43 -1.02
C ALA A 108 -5.64 9.06 0.25
N LEU A 109 -5.37 8.27 1.30
CA LEU A 109 -4.65 8.70 2.51
C LEU A 109 -3.21 9.13 2.18
N GLY A 110 -2.50 8.37 1.34
CA GLY A 110 -1.18 8.72 0.84
C GLY A 110 -1.19 10.09 0.14
N ARG A 111 -2.14 10.32 -0.78
CA ARG A 111 -2.32 11.63 -1.43
C ARG A 111 -2.68 12.74 -0.44
N SER A 112 -3.58 12.46 0.51
CA SER A 112 -4.02 13.41 1.54
C SER A 112 -2.85 13.89 2.40
N SER A 113 -2.02 12.95 2.89
CA SER A 113 -0.84 13.28 3.70
C SER A 113 0.21 14.07 2.88
N ALA A 114 0.41 13.71 1.61
CA ALA A 114 1.31 14.44 0.72
C ALA A 114 0.82 15.88 0.48
N CYS A 115 -0.48 16.07 0.25
CA CYS A 115 -1.09 17.38 0.05
C CYS A 115 -0.96 18.25 1.32
N LEU A 116 -1.20 17.68 2.50
CA LEU A 116 -1.03 18.37 3.78
C LEU A 116 0.42 18.81 4.01
N ILE A 117 1.41 18.00 3.65
CA ILE A 117 2.84 18.31 3.88
C ILE A 117 3.43 19.24 2.83
N HIS A 118 3.24 18.93 1.55
CA HIS A 118 3.93 19.61 0.46
C HIS A 118 3.15 20.83 -0.05
N CYS A 119 1.83 20.83 0.12
CA CYS A 119 0.96 21.91 -0.34
C CYS A 119 0.26 22.65 0.81
N ASN A 120 0.69 22.42 2.06
CA ASN A 120 0.09 22.99 3.27
C ASN A 120 -1.44 22.77 3.33
N GLY A 121 -1.91 21.64 2.80
CA GLY A 121 -3.32 21.27 2.72
C GLY A 121 -4.09 21.86 1.55
N VAL A 122 -3.49 22.67 0.67
CA VAL A 122 -4.17 23.16 -0.54
C VAL A 122 -4.11 22.10 -1.63
N VAL A 123 -5.26 21.71 -2.16
CA VAL A 123 -5.36 20.71 -3.22
C VAL A 123 -4.82 21.28 -4.52
N ARG A 124 -3.65 20.77 -4.95
CA ARG A 124 -2.96 21.21 -6.18
C ARG A 124 -2.89 20.14 -7.26
N ARG A 125 -3.23 18.89 -6.93
CA ARG A 125 -3.11 17.76 -7.83
C ARG A 125 -4.40 16.94 -7.81
N PRO A 126 -5.03 16.69 -8.97
CA PRO A 126 -6.20 15.81 -9.06
C PRO A 126 -5.80 14.34 -8.92
N ASP A 127 -6.81 13.46 -8.73
CA ASP A 127 -6.59 12.01 -8.70
C ASP A 127 -6.04 11.47 -10.04
N VAL A 128 -6.51 12.04 -11.15
CA VAL A 128 -6.16 11.65 -12.53
C VAL A 128 -5.63 12.86 -13.30
N ALA A 129 -4.68 12.64 -14.21
CA ALA A 129 -4.15 13.71 -15.05
C ALA A 129 -5.27 14.41 -15.84
N GLY A 130 -5.28 15.75 -15.84
CA GLY A 130 -6.36 16.54 -16.44
C GLY A 130 -7.67 16.61 -15.65
N GLY A 131 -7.78 15.91 -14.51
CA GLY A 131 -8.95 15.98 -13.64
C GLY A 131 -9.04 17.27 -12.82
N SER A 132 -10.20 17.50 -12.19
CA SER A 132 -10.48 18.68 -11.35
C SER A 132 -10.63 18.39 -9.85
N MET A 133 -10.57 17.11 -9.47
CA MET A 133 -10.89 16.66 -8.10
C MET A 133 -9.79 15.76 -7.53
N MET A 134 -9.59 15.87 -6.23
CA MET A 134 -8.77 14.95 -5.43
C MET A 134 -9.66 14.24 -4.41
N THR A 135 -9.51 12.92 -4.31
CA THR A 135 -10.18 12.10 -3.30
C THR A 135 -9.32 12.03 -2.03
N ALA A 136 -9.92 12.36 -0.89
CA ALA A 136 -9.29 12.30 0.42
C ALA A 136 -9.45 10.92 1.07
N GLY A 137 -8.62 10.64 2.07
CA GLY A 137 -8.58 9.34 2.77
C GLY A 137 -9.67 9.09 3.80
N TRP A 138 -10.59 10.04 3.97
CA TRP A 138 -11.70 10.01 4.93
C TRP A 138 -13.03 10.14 4.20
N ARG A 139 -14.09 9.68 4.86
CA ARG A 139 -15.45 9.68 4.30
C ARG A 139 -16.06 11.07 4.23
N ALA A 140 -17.02 11.22 3.32
CA ALA A 140 -17.95 12.35 3.33
C ALA A 140 -18.91 12.22 4.53
N ASP A 141 -19.64 13.30 4.86
CA ASP A 141 -20.55 13.29 6.00
C ASP A 141 -21.73 12.33 5.81
N VAL A 142 -22.06 12.00 4.56
CA VAL A 142 -23.16 11.11 4.17
C VAL A 142 -22.62 9.95 3.36
N GLY A 143 -22.93 8.73 3.81
CA GLY A 143 -22.60 7.49 3.10
C GLY A 143 -21.18 6.96 3.33
N ASP A 144 -20.82 5.97 2.53
CA ASP A 144 -19.52 5.28 2.62
C ASP A 144 -18.46 5.82 1.66
N GLU A 145 -18.82 6.81 0.84
CA GLU A 145 -17.93 7.41 -0.15
C GLU A 145 -16.83 8.27 0.49
N LEU A 146 -15.67 8.28 -0.15
CA LEU A 146 -14.56 9.13 0.25
C LEU A 146 -14.81 10.57 -0.18
N ARG A 147 -14.51 11.52 0.72
CA ARG A 147 -14.72 12.94 0.43
C ARG A 147 -13.82 13.40 -0.72
N ARG A 148 -14.38 14.18 -1.64
CA ARG A 148 -13.67 14.74 -2.80
C ARG A 148 -13.55 16.25 -2.67
N TYR A 149 -12.39 16.77 -3.07
CA TYR A 149 -12.04 18.18 -2.96
C TYR A 149 -11.68 18.72 -4.35
N PRO A 150 -12.29 19.83 -4.80
CA PRO A 150 -11.86 20.54 -5.99
C PRO A 150 -10.44 21.09 -5.85
N LEU A 151 -9.75 21.27 -6.98
CA LEU A 151 -8.47 21.99 -6.98
C LEU A 151 -8.62 23.40 -6.39
N GLY A 152 -7.58 23.87 -5.69
CA GLY A 152 -7.56 25.16 -5.01
C GLY A 152 -8.21 25.15 -3.63
N THR A 153 -8.99 24.13 -3.28
CA THR A 153 -9.63 24.04 -1.97
C THR A 153 -8.65 23.55 -0.89
N ARG A 154 -9.01 23.79 0.37
CA ARG A 154 -8.21 23.37 1.53
C ARG A 154 -8.74 22.05 2.11
N LEU A 155 -7.86 21.08 2.23
CA LEU A 155 -8.02 19.95 3.14
C LEU A 155 -7.96 20.46 4.57
N ALA A 156 -9.09 20.34 5.27
CA ALA A 156 -9.24 20.72 6.66
C ALA A 156 -9.90 19.57 7.43
N PRO A 157 -9.22 18.42 7.61
CA PRO A 157 -9.77 17.32 8.40
C PRO A 157 -9.91 17.76 9.86
N GLY A 158 -11.14 17.72 10.37
CA GLY A 158 -11.46 17.99 11.76
C GLY A 158 -11.56 16.69 12.56
N ARG A 159 -12.20 16.78 13.72
CA ARG A 159 -12.42 15.65 14.64
C ARG A 159 -12.99 14.42 13.92
N THR A 160 -14.09 14.57 13.21
CA THR A 160 -14.84 13.45 12.59
C THR A 160 -13.98 12.71 11.57
N GLU A 161 -13.26 13.43 10.72
CA GLU A 161 -12.40 12.83 9.69
C GLU A 161 -11.23 12.06 10.31
N ILE A 162 -10.59 12.62 11.36
CA ILE A 162 -9.48 11.95 12.03
C ILE A 162 -9.95 10.67 12.73
N ILE A 163 -11.10 10.71 13.41
CA ILE A 163 -11.69 9.52 14.06
C ILE A 163 -12.06 8.45 13.03
N ASP A 164 -12.63 8.82 11.89
CA ASP A 164 -12.93 7.89 10.79
C ASP A 164 -11.66 7.20 10.27
N VAL A 165 -10.57 7.94 10.10
CA VAL A 165 -9.28 7.37 9.70
C VAL A 165 -8.71 6.43 10.76
N CYS A 166 -8.75 6.80 12.04
CA CYS A 166 -8.31 5.91 13.13
C CYS A 166 -9.10 4.60 13.13
N ARG A 167 -10.44 4.66 13.03
CA ARG A 167 -11.30 3.48 12.93
C ARG A 167 -11.04 2.64 11.69
N PHE A 168 -10.64 3.28 10.59
CA PHE A 168 -10.24 2.56 9.38
C PHE A 168 -8.97 1.72 9.61
N TYR A 169 -7.91 2.33 10.14
CA TYR A 169 -6.66 1.62 10.42
C TYR A 169 -6.84 0.50 11.43
N ASP A 170 -7.56 0.76 12.52
CA ASP A 170 -7.85 -0.24 13.56
C ASP A 170 -8.61 -1.45 13.01
N ARG A 171 -9.72 -1.21 12.30
CA ARG A 171 -10.50 -2.30 11.66
C ARG A 171 -9.71 -3.04 10.59
N LEU A 172 -8.85 -2.35 9.84
CA LEU A 172 -8.01 -3.00 8.83
C LEU A 172 -6.97 -3.90 9.51
N GLY A 173 -6.30 -3.42 10.55
CA GLY A 173 -5.37 -4.22 11.35
C GLY A 173 -6.02 -5.46 11.95
N HIS A 174 -7.19 -5.30 12.57
CA HIS A 174 -7.93 -6.41 13.16
C HIS A 174 -8.32 -7.46 12.12
N ARG A 175 -8.87 -7.04 10.97
CA ARG A 175 -9.21 -7.95 9.88
C ARG A 175 -7.98 -8.69 9.34
N LEU A 176 -6.83 -8.03 9.26
CA LEU A 176 -5.58 -8.68 8.82
C LEU A 176 -5.12 -9.76 9.80
N MET A 177 -5.29 -9.55 11.11
CA MET A 177 -4.93 -10.53 12.14
C MET A 177 -5.85 -11.76 12.15
N LEU A 178 -7.13 -11.58 11.82
CA LEU A 178 -8.09 -12.68 11.76
C LEU A 178 -8.03 -13.49 10.47
N ALA A 179 -7.43 -12.91 9.43
CA ALA A 179 -7.47 -13.51 8.12
C ALA A 179 -6.41 -14.63 8.01
N PRO A 180 -6.74 -15.74 7.32
CA PRO A 180 -5.81 -16.85 7.18
C PRO A 180 -4.57 -16.41 6.37
N PRO A 181 -3.38 -16.96 6.70
CA PRO A 181 -2.15 -16.59 6.00
C PRO A 181 -2.26 -16.93 4.51
N VAL A 182 -2.01 -15.95 3.65
CA VAL A 182 -1.90 -16.17 2.21
C VAL A 182 -0.53 -16.78 1.95
N LEU A 183 -0.50 -18.10 1.80
CA LEU A 183 0.68 -18.81 1.38
C LEU A 183 1.14 -18.28 0.01
N PRO A 184 2.45 -18.10 -0.21
CA PRO A 184 2.96 -17.70 -1.50
C PRO A 184 2.50 -18.72 -2.56
N PRO A 185 2.21 -18.28 -3.79
CA PRO A 185 1.93 -19.21 -4.87
C PRO A 185 3.09 -20.20 -4.96
N ARG A 186 2.79 -21.51 -4.93
CA ARG A 186 3.80 -22.54 -5.20
C ARG A 186 4.53 -22.12 -6.46
N ARG A 187 5.85 -21.88 -6.37
CA ARG A 187 6.68 -21.68 -7.56
C ARG A 187 6.40 -22.85 -8.49
N GLN A 188 5.68 -22.61 -9.58
CA GLN A 188 5.59 -23.60 -10.64
C GLN A 188 7.02 -23.79 -11.13
N PRO A 189 7.54 -25.03 -11.18
CA PRO A 189 8.85 -25.27 -11.75
C PRO A 189 8.84 -24.68 -13.17
N ALA A 190 9.83 -23.83 -13.45
CA ALA A 190 9.95 -23.18 -14.74
C ALA A 190 9.80 -24.24 -15.86
N PRO A 191 9.03 -23.96 -16.93
CA PRO A 191 8.92 -24.90 -18.04
C PRO A 191 10.33 -25.21 -18.53
N ARG A 192 10.73 -26.49 -18.42
CA ARG A 192 12.02 -26.96 -18.93
C ARG A 192 12.02 -26.63 -20.43
N LYS A 193 12.94 -25.74 -20.84
CA LYS A 193 13.17 -25.46 -22.26
C LYS A 193 13.37 -26.81 -22.98
N PRO A 194 12.66 -27.09 -24.08
CA PRO A 194 12.93 -28.29 -24.86
C PRO A 194 14.38 -28.23 -25.33
N ARG A 195 15.14 -29.26 -24.96
CA ARG A 195 16.52 -29.45 -25.38
C ARG A 195 16.45 -29.81 -26.87
N ILE A 196 16.65 -28.82 -27.73
CA ILE A 196 16.76 -29.03 -29.18
C ILE A 196 17.97 -29.94 -29.39
N ALA A 197 17.71 -31.20 -29.73
CA ALA A 197 18.72 -32.13 -30.22
C ALA A 197 19.02 -31.76 -31.67
N ALA A 198 20.13 -31.06 -31.89
CA ALA A 198 20.66 -30.86 -33.24
C ALA A 198 21.41 -32.13 -33.65
N ALA A 199 20.74 -33.02 -34.38
CA ALA A 199 21.39 -34.02 -35.20
C ALA A 199 21.77 -33.35 -36.54
N ALA A 200 23.06 -33.09 -36.73
CA ALA A 200 23.60 -32.70 -38.03
C ALA A 200 24.34 -33.91 -38.62
N SER A 201 23.62 -34.69 -39.42
CA SER A 201 24.22 -35.65 -40.35
C SER A 201 24.72 -34.89 -41.58
N PHE A 202 26.04 -34.71 -41.68
CA PHE A 202 26.70 -34.24 -42.89
C PHE A 202 26.74 -35.40 -43.90
N GLN A 203 25.92 -35.36 -44.95
CA GLN A 203 26.12 -36.19 -46.14
C GLN A 203 26.94 -35.40 -47.16
N ALA A 204 28.10 -35.95 -47.50
CA ALA A 204 28.97 -35.46 -48.57
C ALA A 204 28.33 -35.72 -49.94
N THR A 205 28.39 -34.72 -50.82
CA THR A 205 28.00 -34.84 -52.24
C THR A 205 29.26 -35.12 -53.07
N PRO A 206 29.28 -36.10 -53.99
CA PRO A 206 30.44 -36.34 -54.82
C PRO A 206 30.49 -35.39 -56.04
N CYS A 207 31.72 -35.05 -56.40
CA CYS A 207 32.13 -34.25 -57.55
C CYS A 207 31.83 -35.01 -58.86
N VAL A 208 31.11 -34.39 -59.79
CA VAL A 208 30.98 -34.90 -61.17
C VAL A 208 31.75 -33.97 -62.09
N ALA A 209 32.80 -34.52 -62.69
CA ALA A 209 33.55 -33.90 -63.78
C ALA A 209 32.75 -33.99 -65.08
N HIS A 210 32.70 -32.90 -65.85
CA HIS A 210 32.23 -32.93 -67.23
C HIS A 210 33.32 -32.39 -68.16
N GLN A 211 33.80 -33.26 -69.03
CA GLN A 211 34.54 -32.96 -70.26
C GLN A 211 33.58 -32.46 -71.36
N ALA A 212 34.04 -31.53 -72.20
CA ALA A 212 33.82 -31.41 -73.65
C ALA A 212 34.47 -30.07 -74.11
N SER A 213 35.58 -30.06 -74.85
CA SER A 213 35.69 -30.23 -76.32
C SER A 213 35.00 -29.12 -77.14
N SER A 214 35.78 -28.11 -77.55
CA SER A 214 36.01 -27.69 -78.94
C SER A 214 37.22 -26.76 -78.99
#